data_AF-A0A8E3B661-F1
#
_entry.id   AF-A0A8E3B661-F1
#
_cell.length_a   1.000
_cell.length_b   1.000
_cell.length_c   1.000
_cell.angle_alpha   90.00
_cell.angle_beta   90.00
_cell.angle_gamma   90.00
#
_symmetry.space_group_name_H-M   'P 1'
#
loop_
_entity.id
_entity.type
_entity.pdbx_description
1 polymer ?
#
loop_
_entity_poly.entity_id
_entity_poly.type
_entity_poly.pdbx_seq_one_letter_code
_entity_poly.pdbx_strand_id
1 'polypeptide(L)'
;MTRAIRDILAECMRRERYGLIRPLWSDLAGVDDAAAEEVRRRADHLMRILSDAGVQLVQTGEPAPVAAPTSPTIVANQVYAQPDTMREVRVEERGFSIVAVKAGQSTIEQAFTLNDVIVNAGLVLTGDPAAKAIKDLGKQLAAAVEIYRLNAAGMGGGK
;
A
#
# COMPACT_ATOMS: atom_id res chain seq x y z
N MET A 1 -5.84 5.07 23.65
CA MET A 1 -4.77 5.99 24.11
C MET A 1 -4.29 6.73 22.89
N THR A 2 -4.43 8.06 22.88
CA THR A 2 -4.03 8.88 21.75
C THR A 2 -2.51 8.77 21.51
N ARG A 3 -2.10 8.37 20.31
CA ARG A 3 -0.67 8.28 19.94
C ARG A 3 0.02 9.64 20.08
N ALA A 4 1.29 9.65 20.51
CA ALA A 4 2.05 10.89 20.61
C ALA A 4 2.29 11.52 19.23
N ILE A 5 2.26 12.85 19.14
CA ILE A 5 2.48 13.60 17.88
C ILE A 5 3.82 13.24 17.22
N ARG A 6 4.88 13.02 18.03
CA ARG A 6 6.19 12.60 17.50
C ARG A 6 6.13 11.26 16.76
N ASP A 7 5.33 10.31 17.26
CA ASP A 7 5.13 9.00 16.63
C ASP A 7 4.30 9.10 15.36
N ILE A 8 3.30 9.98 15.35
CA ILE A 8 2.47 10.24 14.16
C ILE A 8 3.33 10.89 13.08
N LEU A 9 4.09 11.92 13.42
CA LEU A 9 4.96 12.60 12.48
C LEU A 9 6.08 11.67 11.96
N ALA A 10 6.70 10.88 12.83
CA ALA A 10 7.70 9.90 12.44
C ALA A 10 7.16 8.86 11.45
N GLU A 11 5.94 8.36 11.69
CA GLU A 11 5.25 7.50 10.73
C GLU A 11 4.95 8.22 9.41
N CYS A 12 4.43 9.44 9.46
CA CYS A 12 4.17 10.25 8.27
C CYS A 12 5.44 10.49 7.45
N MET A 13 6.59 10.74 8.09
CA MET A 13 7.89 10.88 7.41
C MET A 13 8.36 9.59 6.75
N ARG A 14 8.10 8.41 7.37
CA ARG A 14 8.35 7.12 6.71
C ARG A 14 7.42 6.95 5.50
N ARG A 15 6.15 7.29 5.65
CA ARG A 15 5.15 7.16 4.58
C ARG A 15 5.38 8.11 3.42
N GLU A 16 5.84 9.32 3.68
CA GLU A 16 6.22 10.29 2.66
C GLU A 16 7.35 9.73 1.80
N ARG A 17 8.40 9.18 2.43
CA ARG A 17 9.55 8.62 1.73
C ARG A 17 9.26 7.31 0.98
N TYR A 18 8.41 6.45 1.54
CA TYR A 18 8.30 5.05 1.09
C TYR A 18 6.88 4.60 0.71
N GLY A 19 5.86 5.44 0.87
CA GLY A 19 4.46 5.02 0.80
C GLY A 19 4.06 4.15 1.99
N LEU A 20 3.04 3.30 1.83
CA LEU A 20 2.62 2.38 2.88
C LEU A 20 3.68 1.28 3.09
N ILE A 21 4.51 1.45 4.11
CA ILE A 21 5.65 0.57 4.41
C ILE A 21 5.41 -0.28 5.66
N ARG A 22 5.76 -1.57 5.58
CA ARG A 22 5.80 -2.51 6.72
C ARG A 22 7.23 -2.61 7.28
N PRO A 23 7.42 -2.93 8.59
CA PRO A 23 6.39 -3.04 9.62
C PRO A 23 5.68 -1.69 9.84
N LEU A 24 4.39 -1.73 10.19
CA LEU A 24 3.64 -0.52 10.53
C LEU A 24 4.30 0.14 11.74
N TRP A 25 4.01 1.42 11.98
CA TRP A 25 4.63 2.12 13.10
C TRP A 25 4.37 1.44 14.45
N SER A 26 3.17 0.92 14.68
CA SER A 26 2.82 0.14 15.88
C SER A 26 3.68 -1.10 16.06
N ASP A 27 4.04 -1.74 14.95
CA ASP A 27 4.79 -2.99 14.94
C ASP A 27 6.29 -2.68 15.07
N LEU A 28 6.78 -1.62 14.43
CA LEU A 28 8.18 -1.18 14.53
C LEU A 28 8.50 -0.70 15.95
N ALA A 29 7.68 0.21 16.49
CA ALA A 29 7.87 0.79 17.82
C ALA A 29 7.56 -0.18 18.98
N GLY A 30 7.22 -1.43 18.68
CA GLY A 30 7.06 -2.48 19.70
C GLY A 30 8.08 -3.61 19.57
N VAL A 31 8.79 -3.71 18.43
CA VAL A 31 9.71 -4.81 18.12
C VAL A 31 11.15 -4.33 17.93
N ASP A 32 11.35 -3.13 17.36
CA ASP A 32 12.65 -2.50 17.15
C ASP A 32 12.60 -1.02 17.52
N ASP A 33 12.65 -0.77 18.83
CA ASP A 33 12.61 0.57 19.39
C ASP A 33 13.81 1.44 18.98
N ALA A 34 14.96 0.84 18.72
CA ALA A 34 16.15 1.57 18.30
C ALA A 34 15.96 2.18 16.90
N ALA A 35 15.42 1.39 15.96
CA ALA A 35 15.07 1.88 14.64
C ALA A 35 13.94 2.91 14.68
N ALA A 36 12.93 2.70 15.54
CA ALA A 36 11.86 3.67 15.74
C ALA A 36 12.41 5.01 16.28
N GLU A 37 13.35 4.97 17.23
CA GLU A 37 13.92 6.16 17.85
C GLU A 37 14.75 7.00 16.88
N GLU A 38 15.45 6.38 15.91
CA GLU A 38 16.14 7.13 14.86
C GLU A 38 15.17 8.02 14.06
N VAL A 39 14.02 7.48 13.70
CA VAL A 39 12.99 8.23 12.97
C VAL A 39 12.33 9.27 13.87
N ARG A 40 12.08 8.95 15.14
CA ARG A 40 11.55 9.92 16.12
C ARG A 40 12.46 11.12 16.29
N ARG A 41 13.79 10.94 16.38
CA ARG A 41 14.74 12.07 16.47
C ARG A 41 14.64 13.03 15.30
N ARG A 42 14.41 12.50 14.09
CA ARG A 42 14.18 13.32 12.89
C ARG A 42 12.85 14.06 12.97
N ALA A 43 11.79 13.40 13.45
CA ALA A 43 10.50 14.04 13.70
C ALA A 43 10.62 15.16 14.75
N ASP A 44 11.29 14.91 15.87
CA ASP A 44 11.52 15.90 16.92
C ASP A 44 12.33 17.09 16.41
N HIS A 45 13.29 16.86 15.53
CA HIS A 45 14.04 17.95 14.88
C HIS A 45 13.14 18.80 13.98
N LEU A 46 12.29 18.18 13.15
CA LEU A 46 11.36 18.90 12.30
C LEU A 46 10.32 19.68 13.13
N MET A 47 9.82 19.11 14.22
CA MET A 47 8.92 19.80 15.15
C MET A 47 9.56 21.07 15.71
N ARG A 48 10.85 21.02 16.07
CA ARG A 48 11.59 22.21 16.51
C ARG A 48 11.67 23.27 15.42
N ILE A 49 12.05 22.89 14.19
CA ILE A 49 12.11 23.83 13.05
C ILE A 49 10.75 24.50 12.79
N LEU A 50 9.66 23.72 12.83
CA LEU A 50 8.31 24.24 12.65
C LEU A 50 7.94 25.21 13.77
N SER A 51 8.25 24.87 15.02
CA SER A 51 8.02 25.74 16.17
C SER A 51 8.80 27.05 16.05
N ASP A 52 10.07 27.00 15.63
CA ASP A 52 10.92 28.18 15.42
C ASP A 52 10.35 29.09 14.30
N ALA A 53 9.67 28.49 13.31
CA ALA A 53 8.96 29.18 12.25
C ALA A 53 7.54 29.65 12.64
N GLY A 54 7.13 29.49 13.90
CA GLY A 54 5.80 29.87 14.39
C GLY A 54 4.66 28.92 13.98
N VAL A 55 4.99 27.69 13.56
CA VAL A 55 4.01 26.66 13.19
C VAL A 55 3.80 25.69 14.34
N GLN A 56 2.54 25.52 14.76
CA GLN A 56 2.14 24.54 15.76
C GLN A 56 1.49 23.33 15.11
N LEU A 57 1.97 22.13 15.45
CA LEU A 57 1.31 20.87 15.10
C LEU A 57 0.27 20.53 16.17
N VAL A 58 -0.98 20.32 15.75
CA VAL A 58 -2.09 19.95 16.61
C VAL A 58 -2.67 18.63 16.12
N GLN A 59 -2.81 17.65 17.02
CA GLN A 59 -3.57 16.45 16.73
C GLN A 59 -5.07 16.77 16.91
N THR A 60 -5.81 16.77 15.82
CA THR A 60 -7.24 17.12 15.79
C THR A 60 -8.17 15.97 16.17
N GLY A 61 -7.61 14.78 16.43
CA GLY A 61 -8.34 13.57 16.82
C GLY A 61 -7.62 12.30 16.34
N GLU A 62 -8.21 11.14 16.61
CA GLU A 62 -7.84 9.93 15.88
C GLU A 62 -8.65 9.90 14.58
N PRO A 63 -8.00 9.93 13.40
CA PRO A 63 -8.73 9.79 12.15
C PRO A 63 -9.44 8.44 12.15
N ALA A 64 -10.69 8.41 11.71
CA ALA A 64 -11.38 7.15 11.46
C ALA A 64 -10.49 6.28 10.55
N PRO A 65 -10.38 4.96 10.82
CA PRO A 65 -9.66 4.06 9.93
C PRO A 65 -10.16 4.29 8.51
N VAL A 66 -9.24 4.38 7.53
CA VAL A 66 -9.64 4.43 6.12
C VAL A 66 -10.47 3.18 5.87
N ALA A 67 -11.76 3.37 5.62
CA ALA A 67 -12.67 2.27 5.39
C ALA A 67 -12.15 1.46 4.20
N ALA A 68 -12.09 0.14 4.35
CA ALA A 68 -11.84 -0.72 3.21
C ALA A 68 -12.93 -0.49 2.14
N PRO A 69 -12.62 -0.66 0.85
CA PRO A 69 -13.64 -0.67 -0.18
C PRO A 69 -14.78 -1.61 0.18
N THR A 70 -16.02 -1.16 -0.01
CA THR A 70 -17.21 -2.01 0.20
C THR A 70 -17.55 -2.85 -1.04
N SER A 71 -16.96 -2.50 -2.19
CA SER A 71 -17.07 -3.23 -3.44
C SER A 71 -15.96 -4.28 -3.55
N PRO A 72 -16.23 -5.46 -4.13
CA PRO A 72 -15.17 -6.40 -4.50
C PRO A 72 -14.25 -5.81 -5.58
N THR A 73 -14.69 -4.85 -6.39
CA THR A 73 -13.82 -4.13 -7.34
C THR A 73 -13.07 -3.01 -6.61
N ILE A 74 -11.74 -3.12 -6.58
CA ILE A 74 -10.82 -2.18 -5.91
C ILE A 74 -10.53 -0.99 -6.82
N VAL A 75 -10.21 -1.26 -8.09
CA VAL A 75 -9.98 -0.24 -9.11
C VAL A 75 -10.54 -0.73 -10.43
N ALA A 76 -11.04 0.18 -11.26
CA ALA A 76 -11.52 -0.07 -12.62
C ALA A 76 -11.03 1.05 -13.54
N ASN A 77 -10.11 0.74 -14.46
CA ASN A 77 -9.52 1.70 -15.39
C ASN A 77 -9.79 1.30 -16.83
N GLN A 78 -10.14 2.26 -17.68
CA GLN A 78 -10.22 2.04 -19.12
C GLN A 78 -8.83 1.71 -19.68
N VAL A 79 -8.77 0.72 -20.57
CA VAL A 79 -7.52 0.37 -21.25
C VAL A 79 -7.25 1.42 -22.34
N TYR A 80 -6.04 1.98 -22.34
CA TYR A 80 -5.64 2.98 -23.33
C TYR A 80 -5.87 2.47 -24.76
N ALA A 81 -6.49 3.31 -25.59
CA ALA A 81 -6.87 3.00 -26.98
C ALA A 81 -7.83 1.80 -27.17
N GLN A 82 -8.48 1.31 -26.10
CA GLN A 82 -9.49 0.25 -26.17
C GLN A 82 -10.75 0.70 -25.42
N PRO A 83 -11.62 1.50 -26.06
CA PRO A 83 -12.69 2.21 -25.37
C PRO A 83 -13.76 1.31 -24.76
N ASP A 84 -13.87 0.08 -25.28
CA ASP A 84 -14.81 -0.97 -24.87
C ASP A 84 -14.24 -1.91 -23.79
N THR A 85 -13.02 -1.65 -23.31
CA THR A 85 -12.27 -2.54 -22.43
C THR A 85 -11.87 -1.83 -21.14
N MET A 86 -12.31 -2.38 -20.01
CA MET A 86 -11.90 -1.99 -18.67
C MET A 86 -10.92 -3.03 -18.10
N ARG A 87 -10.01 -2.58 -17.25
CA ARG A 87 -9.17 -3.42 -16.39
C ARG A 87 -9.59 -3.19 -14.95
N GLU A 88 -10.01 -4.26 -14.31
CA GLU A 88 -10.38 -4.23 -12.90
C GLU A 88 -9.37 -5.02 -12.06
N VAL A 89 -9.13 -4.54 -10.84
CA VAL A 89 -8.56 -5.36 -9.78
C VAL A 89 -9.69 -5.72 -8.83
N ARG A 90 -9.92 -7.01 -8.62
CA ARG A 90 -11.00 -7.50 -7.75
C ARG A 90 -10.47 -8.31 -6.59
N VAL A 91 -11.21 -8.28 -5.50
CA VAL A 91 -11.10 -9.22 -4.38
C VAL A 91 -11.77 -10.53 -4.77
N GLU A 92 -11.07 -11.62 -4.54
CA GLU A 92 -11.58 -12.99 -4.70
C GLU A 92 -11.59 -13.71 -3.35
N GLU A 93 -12.23 -14.88 -3.28
CA GLU A 93 -12.28 -15.68 -2.04
C GLU A 93 -10.88 -15.98 -1.47
N ARG A 94 -9.88 -16.13 -2.34
CA ARG A 94 -8.49 -16.47 -1.98
C ARG A 94 -7.48 -15.58 -2.71
N GLY A 95 -7.56 -14.28 -2.46
CA GLY A 95 -6.61 -13.30 -2.95
C GLY A 95 -7.27 -12.27 -3.84
N PHE A 96 -6.65 -12.03 -5.00
CA PHE A 96 -7.01 -10.95 -5.90
C PHE A 96 -6.95 -11.42 -7.34
N SER A 97 -7.71 -10.76 -8.21
CA SER A 97 -7.68 -11.00 -9.64
C SER A 97 -7.50 -9.70 -10.43
N ILE A 98 -6.83 -9.81 -11.58
CA ILE A 98 -6.88 -8.80 -12.63
C ILE A 98 -7.88 -9.28 -13.66
N VAL A 99 -8.94 -8.51 -13.86
CA VAL A 99 -10.05 -8.86 -14.75
C VAL A 99 -10.09 -7.88 -15.91
N ALA A 100 -10.11 -8.40 -17.13
CA ALA A 100 -10.49 -7.61 -18.29
C ALA A 100 -12.01 -7.67 -18.45
N VAL A 101 -12.66 -6.53 -18.55
CA VAL A 101 -14.09 -6.44 -18.88
C VAL A 101 -14.23 -5.83 -20.25
N LYS A 102 -14.63 -6.63 -21.23
CA LYS A 102 -14.81 -6.17 -22.62
C LYS A 102 -16.26 -6.33 -23.04
N ALA A 103 -16.89 -5.22 -23.43
CA ALA A 103 -18.32 -5.22 -23.80
C ALA A 103 -19.22 -5.92 -22.77
N GLY A 104 -18.93 -5.74 -21.47
CA GLY A 104 -19.66 -6.36 -20.35
C GLY A 104 -19.25 -7.80 -20.01
N GLN A 105 -18.41 -8.46 -20.81
CA GLN A 105 -17.89 -9.79 -20.52
C GLN A 105 -16.61 -9.72 -19.69
N SER A 106 -16.60 -10.39 -18.54
CA SER A 106 -15.45 -10.46 -17.64
C SER A 106 -14.58 -11.67 -17.92
N THR A 107 -13.27 -11.47 -18.05
CA THR A 107 -12.24 -12.51 -18.18
C THR A 107 -11.17 -12.29 -17.12
N ILE A 108 -10.92 -13.29 -16.28
CA ILE A 108 -9.79 -13.25 -15.33
C ILE A 108 -8.51 -13.44 -16.14
N GLU A 109 -7.68 -12.41 -16.18
CA GLU A 109 -6.37 -12.46 -16.85
C GLU A 109 -5.29 -13.05 -15.93
N GLN A 110 -5.39 -12.75 -14.63
CA GLN A 110 -4.49 -13.25 -13.58
C GLN A 110 -5.23 -13.40 -12.26
N ALA A 111 -4.86 -14.40 -11.48
CA ALA A 111 -5.24 -14.55 -10.08
C ALA A 111 -3.95 -14.67 -9.24
N PHE A 112 -3.92 -14.05 -8.07
CA PHE A 112 -2.71 -13.98 -7.24
C PHE A 112 -3.02 -13.67 -5.78
N THR A 113 -2.05 -13.94 -4.91
CA THR A 113 -2.04 -13.48 -3.52
C THR A 113 -1.01 -12.36 -3.33
N LEU A 114 -1.15 -11.57 -2.26
CA LEU A 114 -0.12 -10.57 -1.91
C LEU A 114 1.22 -11.22 -1.55
N ASN A 115 1.22 -12.46 -1.07
CA ASN A 115 2.45 -13.20 -0.81
C ASN A 115 3.20 -13.51 -2.12
N ASP A 116 2.48 -13.94 -3.17
CA ASP A 116 3.08 -14.16 -4.49
C ASP A 116 3.71 -12.87 -5.02
N VAL A 117 3.02 -11.74 -4.83
CA VAL A 117 3.53 -10.43 -5.24
C VAL A 117 4.81 -10.06 -4.47
N ILE A 118 4.87 -10.31 -3.17
CA ILE A 118 6.06 -10.01 -2.36
C ILE A 118 7.26 -10.82 -2.85
N VAL A 119 7.06 -12.12 -3.11
CA VAL A 119 8.11 -12.99 -3.67
C VAL A 119 8.55 -12.47 -5.04
N ASN A 120 7.60 -12.18 -5.93
CA ASN A 120 7.89 -11.71 -7.29
C ASN A 120 8.57 -10.34 -7.31
N ALA A 121 8.19 -9.44 -6.40
CA ALA A 121 8.85 -8.15 -6.22
C ALA A 121 10.31 -8.32 -5.77
N GLY A 122 10.58 -9.32 -4.91
CA GLY A 122 11.93 -9.72 -4.54
C GLY A 122 12.78 -10.14 -5.75
N LEU A 123 12.23 -10.98 -6.64
CA LEU A 123 12.91 -11.40 -7.88
C LEU A 123 13.25 -10.20 -8.78
N VAL A 124 12.33 -9.25 -8.93
CA VAL A 124 12.57 -8.03 -9.72
C VAL A 124 13.66 -7.17 -9.09
N LEU A 125 13.63 -7.00 -7.76
CA LEU A 125 14.56 -6.15 -7.04
C LEU A 125 16.00 -6.70 -7.11
N THR A 126 16.18 -8.01 -7.07
CA THR A 126 17.49 -8.66 -7.17
C THR A 126 17.99 -8.85 -8.60
N GLY A 127 17.16 -8.52 -9.61
CA GLY A 127 17.47 -8.74 -11.01
C GLY A 127 17.48 -10.22 -11.41
N ASP A 128 16.78 -11.07 -10.67
CA ASP A 128 16.70 -12.51 -10.93
C ASP A 128 16.07 -12.78 -12.31
N PRO A 129 16.69 -13.59 -13.19
CA PRO A 129 16.15 -13.89 -14.51
C PRO A 129 14.77 -14.55 -14.47
N ALA A 130 14.39 -15.23 -13.38
CA ALA A 130 13.07 -15.82 -13.21
C ALA A 130 11.94 -14.78 -13.31
N ALA A 131 12.21 -13.52 -12.92
CA ALA A 131 11.22 -12.43 -13.03
C ALA A 131 10.73 -12.22 -14.48
N LYS A 132 11.60 -12.46 -15.48
CA LYS A 132 11.25 -12.31 -16.91
C LYS A 132 10.31 -13.39 -17.42
N ALA A 133 10.25 -14.54 -16.74
CA ALA A 133 9.37 -15.65 -17.10
C ALA A 133 7.94 -15.47 -16.56
N ILE A 134 7.74 -14.55 -15.61
CA ILE A 134 6.43 -14.31 -15.01
C ILE A 134 5.61 -13.42 -15.96
N LYS A 135 4.62 -14.03 -16.59
CA LYS A 135 3.72 -13.36 -17.53
C LYS A 135 3.08 -12.14 -16.87
N ASP A 136 3.17 -11.00 -17.54
CA ASP A 136 2.50 -9.76 -17.14
C ASP A 136 2.81 -9.32 -15.68
N LEU A 137 4.00 -9.64 -15.17
CA LEU A 137 4.44 -9.31 -13.80
C LEU A 137 4.24 -7.83 -13.45
N GLY A 138 4.53 -6.92 -14.39
CA GLY A 138 4.32 -5.49 -14.18
C GLY A 138 2.87 -5.12 -13.83
N LYS A 139 1.86 -5.81 -14.40
CA LYS A 139 0.45 -5.59 -14.05
C LYS A 139 0.16 -6.08 -12.63
N GLN A 140 0.72 -7.22 -12.26
CA GLN A 140 0.58 -7.79 -10.92
C GLN A 140 1.15 -6.86 -9.84
N LEU A 141 2.36 -6.32 -10.06
CA LEU A 141 3.00 -5.36 -9.16
C LEU A 141 2.20 -4.05 -9.08
N ALA A 142 1.71 -3.53 -10.21
CA ALA A 142 0.88 -2.33 -10.24
C ALA A 142 -0.45 -2.54 -9.48
N ALA A 143 -1.09 -3.69 -9.63
CA ALA A 143 -2.32 -4.02 -8.91
C ALA A 143 -2.10 -4.03 -7.39
N ALA A 144 -0.98 -4.58 -6.92
CA ALA A 144 -0.64 -4.58 -5.49
C ALA A 144 -0.42 -3.16 -4.93
N VAL A 145 0.17 -2.26 -5.72
CA VAL A 145 0.29 -0.84 -5.33
C VAL A 145 -1.09 -0.23 -5.06
N GLU A 146 -2.08 -0.47 -5.93
CA GLU A 146 -3.44 0.03 -5.72
C GLU A 146 -4.13 -0.62 -4.53
N ILE A 147 -3.97 -1.94 -4.34
CA ILE A 147 -4.51 -2.69 -3.19
C ILE A 147 -4.03 -2.08 -1.87
N TYR A 148 -2.72 -1.78 -1.76
CA TYR A 148 -2.16 -1.14 -0.57
C TYR A 148 -2.59 0.33 -0.44
N ARG A 149 -2.62 1.07 -1.56
CA ARG A 149 -3.02 2.50 -1.57
C ARG A 149 -4.45 2.69 -1.08
N LEU A 150 -5.36 1.77 -1.43
CA LEU A 150 -6.78 1.83 -1.09
C LEU A 150 -7.12 1.04 0.19
N ASN A 151 -6.12 0.61 0.97
CA ASN A 151 -6.32 -0.16 2.20
C ASN A 151 -7.15 -1.46 2.00
N ALA A 152 -7.04 -2.09 0.84
CA ALA A 152 -7.78 -3.29 0.46
C ALA A 152 -7.02 -4.61 0.73
N ALA A 153 -5.79 -4.52 1.26
CA ALA A 153 -4.92 -5.68 1.46
C ALA A 153 -5.53 -6.78 2.34
N GLY A 154 -6.38 -6.41 3.31
CA GLY A 154 -7.05 -7.36 4.21
C GLY A 154 -8.29 -8.04 3.60
N MET A 155 -8.73 -7.65 2.40
CA MET A 155 -9.97 -8.17 1.80
C MET A 155 -9.78 -9.53 1.12
N GLY A 156 -8.56 -9.84 0.62
CA GLY A 156 -8.26 -11.06 -0.14
C GLY A 156 -8.01 -12.31 0.70
N GLY A 157 -8.53 -12.39 1.93
CA GLY A 157 -8.49 -13.62 2.74
C GLY A 157 -7.15 -14.01 3.37
N GLY A 158 -6.12 -13.16 3.32
CA GLY A 158 -4.84 -13.40 4.01
C GLY A 158 -4.86 -12.89 5.44
N LYS A 159 -4.98 -13.80 6.43
CA LYS A 159 -4.47 -13.59 7.78
C LYS A 159 -3.08 -14.20 7.88
#